data_AF-A0A5N5DWX0-F1
#
_entry.id   AF-A0A5N5DWX0-F1
#
_cell.length_a   1.000
_cell.length_b   1.000
_cell.length_c   1.000
_cell.angle_alpha   90.00
_cell.angle_beta   90.00
_cell.angle_gamma   90.00
#
_symmetry.space_group_name_H-M   'P 1'
#
loop_
_entity.id
_entity.type
_entity.pdbx_description
1 polymer ?
#
loop_
_entity_poly.entity_id
_entity_poly.type
_entity_poly.pdbx_seq_one_letter_code
_entity_poly.pdbx_strand_id
1 'polypeptide(L)'
;LIEVAAHGGTGEGGFRGAIWLQVRDLTAAQTELVLAGVKIAREARQEPWGLHEMWIADPDGTPIVMVQIPEDHPIRRDSRPPSA
;
A
#
# COMPACT_ATOMS: atom_id res chain seq x y z
N LEU A 1 -3.81 4.19 -15.59
CA LEU A 1 -4.18 5.22 -14.59
C LEU A 1 -5.18 4.58 -13.64
N ILE A 2 -4.90 4.59 -12.33
CA ILE A 2 -5.86 4.20 -11.29
C ILE A 2 -6.23 5.49 -10.57
N GLU A 3 -7.53 5.76 -10.45
CA GLU A 3 -8.05 6.89 -9.67
C GLU A 3 -8.81 6.35 -8.47
N VAL A 4 -8.50 6.88 -7.28
CA VAL A 4 -9.19 6.54 -6.03
C VAL A 4 -9.69 7.85 -5.43
N ALA A 5 -11.01 8.05 -5.46
CA ALA A 5 -11.65 9.26 -4.96
C ALA A 5 -12.60 8.95 -3.81
N ALA A 6 -12.63 9.81 -2.79
CA ALA A 6 -13.68 9.80 -1.78
C ALA A 6 -14.93 10.53 -2.32
N HIS A 7 -16.13 10.08 -1.95
CA HIS A 7 -17.37 10.74 -2.37
C HIS A 7 -17.52 12.11 -1.66
N GLY A 8 -17.64 13.18 -2.45
CA GLY A 8 -17.69 14.57 -1.96
C GLY A 8 -19.03 14.93 -1.30
N GLY A 9 -19.19 14.62 -0.02
CA GLY A 9 -20.21 15.22 0.84
C GLY A 9 -19.73 16.55 1.44
N THR A 10 -20.64 17.41 1.88
CA THR A 10 -20.37 18.78 2.38
C THR A 10 -19.67 18.88 3.74
N GLY A 11 -18.95 17.84 4.19
CA GLY A 11 -18.23 17.81 5.47
C GLY A 11 -16.71 17.97 5.33
N GLU A 12 -15.97 17.91 6.43
CA GLU A 12 -14.50 17.77 6.41
C GLU A 12 -14.12 16.44 5.73
N GLY A 13 -13.90 16.51 4.42
CA GLY A 13 -13.72 15.35 3.55
C GLY A 13 -12.26 14.91 3.47
N GLY A 14 -11.89 13.95 4.31
CA GLY A 14 -10.61 13.23 4.21
C GLY A 14 -10.85 11.73 4.08
N PHE A 15 -10.01 11.02 3.32
CA PHE A 15 -10.07 9.57 3.25
C PHE A 15 -9.77 8.97 4.64
N ARG A 16 -10.75 8.26 5.23
CA ARG A 16 -10.59 7.59 6.52
C ARG A 16 -10.13 6.14 6.30
N GLY A 17 -8.83 5.95 6.17
CA GLY A 17 -8.22 4.63 6.01
C GLY A 17 -6.77 4.71 5.54
N ALA A 18 -6.26 3.61 5.00
CA ALA A 18 -5.02 3.58 4.23
C ALA A 18 -5.26 2.95 2.86
N ILE A 19 -4.57 3.42 1.83
CA ILE A 19 -4.57 2.80 0.50
C ILE A 19 -3.47 1.75 0.47
N TRP A 20 -3.80 0.50 0.15
CA TRP A 20 -2.83 -0.57 -0.03
C TRP A 20 -2.51 -0.76 -1.51
N LEU A 21 -1.24 -0.59 -1.89
CA LEU A 21 -0.76 -0.75 -3.26
C LEU A 21 0.28 -1.86 -3.31
N GLN A 22 -0.09 -2.95 -3.98
CA GLN A 22 0.83 -4.06 -4.19
C GLN A 22 1.87 -3.70 -5.25
N VAL A 23 3.15 -3.91 -4.91
CA VAL A 23 4.29 -3.77 -5.81
C VAL A 23 5.01 -5.11 -5.98
N ARG A 24 5.78 -5.25 -7.05
CA ARG A 24 6.57 -6.45 -7.32
C ARG A 24 7.86 -6.48 -6.49
N ASP A 25 8.49 -5.32 -6.35
CA ASP A 25 9.73 -5.11 -5.61
C ASP A 25 9.62 -3.81 -4.80
N LEU A 26 9.67 -3.94 -3.48
CA LEU A 26 9.51 -2.82 -2.57
C LEU A 26 10.78 -1.95 -2.48
N THR A 27 11.96 -2.55 -2.62
CA THR A 27 13.23 -1.82 -2.58
C THR A 27 13.41 -0.96 -3.83
N ALA A 28 13.02 -1.50 -5.00
CA ALA A 28 12.97 -0.73 -6.24
C ALA A 28 11.96 0.44 -6.12
N ALA A 29 10.75 0.18 -5.62
CA ALA A 29 9.74 1.21 -5.42
C ALA A 29 10.20 2.31 -4.43
N GLN A 30 10.85 1.94 -3.33
CA GLN A 30 11.45 2.91 -2.41
C GLN A 30 12.47 3.80 -3.11
N THR A 31 13.35 3.20 -3.92
CA THR A 31 14.39 3.92 -4.66
C THR A 31 13.79 4.91 -5.64
N GLU A 32 12.80 4.49 -6.43
CA GLU A 32 12.09 5.35 -7.38
C GLU A 32 11.41 6.54 -6.69
N LEU A 33 10.75 6.30 -5.55
CA LEU A 33 10.08 7.35 -4.79
C LEU A 33 11.04 8.34 -4.15
N VAL A 34 12.16 7.86 -3.59
CA VAL A 34 13.22 8.73 -3.05
C VAL A 34 13.82 9.59 -4.16
N LEU A 35 14.10 9.02 -5.33
CA LEU A 35 14.59 9.77 -6.50
C LEU A 35 13.58 10.80 -7.01
N ALA A 36 12.29 10.51 -6.88
CA ALA A 36 11.21 11.44 -7.20
C ALA A 36 10.96 12.50 -6.10
N GLY A 37 11.70 12.47 -4.98
CA GLY A 37 11.55 13.41 -3.88
C GLY A 37 10.35 13.14 -2.97
N VAL A 38 9.75 11.95 -3.05
CA VAL A 38 8.65 11.56 -2.16
C VAL A 38 9.18 11.23 -0.77
N LYS A 39 8.54 11.80 0.25
CA LYS A 39 8.89 11.54 1.64
C LYS A 39 8.46 10.12 2.05
N ILE A 40 9.42 9.33 2.49
CA ILE A 40 9.17 8.03 3.11
C ILE A 40 8.77 8.25 4.57
N ALA A 41 7.56 7.83 4.94
CA ALA A 41 7.06 7.92 6.32
C ALA A 41 7.59 6.76 7.17
N ARG A 42 7.73 5.57 6.57
CA ARG A 42 8.38 4.40 7.17
C ARG A 42 9.06 3.60 6.07
N GLU A 43 10.34 3.30 6.24
CA GLU A 43 11.15 2.55 5.26
C GLU A 43 10.63 1.13 5.03
N ALA A 44 10.99 0.59 3.86
CA ALA A 44 10.72 -0.79 3.49
C ALA A 44 11.35 -1.74 4.50
N ARG A 45 10.52 -2.62 5.07
CA ARG A 45 10.99 -3.71 5.93
C ARG A 45 10.04 -4.89 5.85
N GLN A 46 10.54 -6.06 6.21
CA GLN A 46 9.71 -7.23 6.44
C GLN A 46 8.99 -7.10 7.78
N GLU A 47 7.68 -7.31 7.77
CA GLU A 47 6.84 -7.30 8.97
C GLU A 47 6.74 -8.71 9.58
N PRO A 48 6.36 -8.82 10.87
CA PRO A 48 6.24 -10.11 11.56
C PRO A 48 5.25 -11.11 10.93
N TRP A 49 4.29 -10.61 10.14
CA TRP A 49 3.33 -11.42 9.40
C TRP A 49 3.85 -11.87 8.02
N GLY A 50 5.08 -11.51 7.65
CA GLY A 50 5.77 -12.00 6.45
C GLY A 50 5.66 -11.09 5.22
N LEU A 51 4.82 -10.05 5.24
CA LEU A 51 4.76 -9.05 4.16
C LEU A 51 5.96 -8.10 4.22
N HIS A 52 6.36 -7.57 3.08
CA HIS A 52 7.30 -6.46 3.01
C HIS A 52 6.48 -5.18 2.83
N GLU A 53 6.65 -4.21 3.73
CA GLU A 53 5.85 -2.99 3.75
C GLU A 53 6.70 -1.72 3.88
N MET A 54 6.28 -0.67 3.18
CA MET A 54 6.79 0.69 3.26
C MET A 54 5.61 1.66 3.28
N TRP A 55 5.75 2.77 3.99
CA TRP A 55 4.67 3.75 4.16
C TRP A 55 5.07 5.11 3.60
N ILE A 56 4.16 5.72 2.85
CA ILE A 56 4.20 7.11 2.42
C ILE A 56 2.87 7.79 2.77
N ALA A 57 2.82 9.11 2.58
CA ALA A 57 1.57 9.86 2.64
C ALA A 57 1.45 10.74 1.39
N ASP A 58 0.22 10.94 0.92
CA ASP A 58 -0.06 11.98 -0.07
C ASP A 58 0.04 13.39 0.57
N PRO A 59 -0.07 14.48 -0.23
CA PRO A 59 0.00 15.84 0.30
C PRO A 59 -1.07 16.18 1.35
N ASP A 60 -2.20 15.48 1.34
CA ASP A 60 -3.30 15.66 2.29
C ASP A 60 -3.14 14.80 3.56
N GLY A 61 -2.08 13.99 3.63
CA GLY A 61 -1.77 13.13 4.76
C GLY A 61 -2.41 11.73 4.69
N THR A 62 -3.04 11.37 3.58
CA THR A 62 -3.62 10.05 3.38
C THR A 62 -2.52 8.98 3.40
N PRO A 63 -2.58 7.99 4.30
CA PRO A 63 -1.60 6.91 4.34
C PRO A 63 -1.70 6.02 3.09
N ILE A 64 -0.55 5.78 2.46
CA ILE A 64 -0.42 4.81 1.38
C ILE A 64 0.63 3.76 1.79
N VAL A 65 0.21 2.51 1.86
CA VAL A 65 1.05 1.37 2.19
C VAL A 65 1.45 0.69 0.88
N MET A 66 2.74 0.72 0.57
CA MET A 66 3.30 -0.09 -0.50
C MET A 66 3.63 -1.46 0.05
N VAL A 67 3.12 -2.51 -0.58
CA VAL A 67 3.25 -3.88 -0.10
C VAL A 67 3.83 -4.78 -1.18
N GLN A 68 4.95 -5.44 -0.89
CA GLN A 68 5.41 -6.57 -1.66
C GLN A 68 4.97 -7.85 -0.93
N ILE A 69 4.22 -8.68 -1.64
CA ILE A 69 3.71 -9.95 -1.14
C ILE A 69 4.67 -11.06 -1.60
N PRO A 70 5.38 -11.77 -0.70
CA PRO A 70 6.21 -12.91 -1.09
C PRO A 70 5.43 -13.98 -1.85
N GLU A 71 6.09 -14.72 -2.74
CA GLU A 71 5.44 -15.69 -3.64
C GLU A 71 4.71 -16.81 -2.89
N ASP A 72 5.26 -17.22 -1.76
CA ASP A 72 4.75 -18.29 -0.89
C ASP A 72 3.78 -17.79 0.19
N HIS A 73 3.54 -16.47 0.25
CA HIS A 73 2.75 -15.87 1.31
C HIS A 73 1.28 -16.37 1.27
N PRO A 74 0.69 -16.77 2.42
CA PRO A 74 -0.66 -17.35 2.47
C PRO A 74 -1.75 -16.47 1.84
N ILE A 75 -1.61 -15.15 1.89
CA ILE A 75 -2.57 -14.20 1.30
C ILE A 75 -2.75 -14.35 -0.22
N ARG A 76 -1.81 -14.99 -0.91
CA ARG A 76 -1.92 -15.28 -2.36
C ARG A 76 -2.86 -16.44 -2.66
N ARG A 77 -3.22 -17.23 -1.65
CA ARG A 77 -4.08 -18.41 -1.80
C ARG A 77 -5.54 -18.01 -1.69
N ASP A 78 -6.37 -18.62 -2.53
CA ASP A 78 -7.82 -18.49 -2.42
C ASP A 78 -8.28 -19.16 -1.12
N SER A 79 -8.96 -18.41 -0.25
CA SER A 79 -9.51 -18.90 1.01
C SER A 79 -10.96 -19.34 0.90
N ARG A 80 -11.58 -19.25 -0.28
CA ARG A 80 -12.96 -19.69 -0.50
C ARG A 80 -13.04 -21.23 -0.44
N PRO A 81 -14.14 -21.78 0.10
CA PRO A 81 -14.36 -23.21 0.02
C PRO A 81 -14.49 -23.65 -1.45
N PRO A 82 -14.06 -24.87 -1.79
CA PRO A 82 -14.27 -25.41 -3.14
C PRO A 82 -15.77 -25.38 -3.49
N SER A 83 -16.09 -25.01 -4.73
CA SER A 83 -17.46 -25.15 -5.22
C SER A 83 -17.82 -26.63 -5.27
N ALA A 84 -19.04 -26.96 -4.82
CA ALA A 84 -19.63 -28.29 -5.01
C ALA A 84 -19.86 -28.60 -6.49
#